data_AF-A0A3S1ANT1-F1
#
_entry.id   AF-A0A3S1ANT1-F1
#
_cell.length_a   1.000
_cell.length_b   1.000
_cell.length_c   1.000
_cell.angle_alpha   90.00
_cell.angle_beta   90.00
_cell.angle_gamma   90.00
#
_symmetry.space_group_name_H-M   'P 1'
#
loop_
_entity.id
_entity.type
_entity.pdbx_description
1 polymer ?
#
loop_
_entity_poly.entity_id
_entity_poly.type
_entity_poly.pdbx_seq_one_letter_code
_entity_poly.pdbx_strand_id
1 'polypeptide(L)'
;MLKVNSKHAFLLILATIFLFLGILFLVNGTTWGYQSAESFLSNRGGMNTEEYLMVIRSKIESFKDLGIIFTSLGGSTILFTILNQDFWASEK
;
A
#
# COMPACT_ATOMS: atom_id res chain seq x y z
N MET A 1 -26.31 18.79 -9.34
CA MET A 1 -25.06 18.13 -9.76
C MET A 1 -23.96 18.67 -8.86
N LEU A 2 -23.43 17.86 -7.94
CA LEU A 2 -22.37 18.28 -7.00
C LEU A 2 -21.16 18.81 -7.79
N LYS A 3 -20.81 20.08 -7.61
CA LYS A 3 -19.71 20.71 -8.34
C LYS A 3 -18.40 20.49 -7.58
N VAL A 4 -17.92 19.25 -7.61
CA VAL A 4 -16.67 18.87 -6.94
C VAL A 4 -15.50 19.69 -7.51
N ASN A 5 -14.82 20.44 -6.65
CA ASN A 5 -13.62 21.19 -7.02
C ASN A 5 -12.54 20.22 -7.54
N SER A 6 -11.86 20.56 -8.63
CA SER A 6 -10.87 19.70 -9.32
C SER A 6 -9.78 19.17 -8.37
N LYS A 7 -9.41 19.94 -7.34
CA LYS A 7 -8.46 19.52 -6.30
C LYS A 7 -8.97 18.33 -5.48
N HIS A 8 -10.26 18.31 -5.15
CA HIS A 8 -10.87 17.22 -4.37
C HIS A 8 -11.00 15.95 -5.19
N ALA A 9 -11.42 16.08 -6.46
CA ALA A 9 -11.46 14.96 -7.38
C ALA A 9 -10.06 14.33 -7.56
N PHE A 10 -9.02 15.15 -7.69
CA PHE A 10 -7.64 14.68 -7.75
C PHE A 10 -7.21 13.92 -6.48
N LEU A 11 -7.49 14.46 -5.29
CA LEU A 11 -7.17 13.80 -4.02
C LEU A 11 -7.91 12.47 -3.85
N LEU A 12 -9.18 12.39 -4.26
CA LEU A 12 -9.96 11.14 -4.24
C LEU A 12 -9.37 10.08 -5.17
N ILE A 13 -8.92 10.48 -6.37
CA ILE A 13 -8.25 9.56 -7.31
C ILE A 13 -6.95 9.06 -6.69
N LEU A 14 -6.14 9.95 -6.12
CA LEU A 14 -4.88 9.59 -5.47
C LEU A 14 -5.10 8.63 -4.29
N ALA A 15 -6.11 8.91 -3.46
CA ALA A 15 -6.47 8.05 -2.34
C ALA A 15 -6.92 6.66 -2.80
N THR A 16 -7.70 6.59 -3.88
CA THR A 16 -8.12 5.32 -4.49
C THR A 16 -6.92 4.50 -4.96
N ILE A 17 -5.94 5.13 -5.60
CA ILE A 17 -4.70 4.46 -6.03
C ILE A 17 -3.94 3.90 -4.83
N PHE A 18 -3.76 4.70 -3.76
CA PHE A 18 -3.08 4.23 -2.56
C PHE A 18 -3.80 3.07 -1.87
N LEU A 19 -5.12 3.13 -1.74
CA LEU A 19 -5.89 2.02 -1.19
C LEU A 19 -5.78 0.76 -2.04
N PHE A 20 -5.88 0.91 -3.36
CA PHE A 20 -5.75 -0.22 -4.29
C PHE A 20 -4.37 -0.89 -4.18
N LEU A 21 -3.29 -0.09 -4.18
CA LEU A 21 -1.93 -0.61 -3.97
C LEU A 21 -1.79 -1.25 -2.58
N GLY A 22 -2.33 -0.63 -1.54
CA GLY A 22 -2.31 -1.17 -0.19
C GLY A 22 -2.95 -2.56 -0.10
N ILE A 23 -4.15 -2.71 -0.66
CA ILE A 23 -4.86 -4.00 -0.73
C ILE A 23 -4.07 -5.01 -1.56
N LEU A 24 -3.52 -4.61 -2.71
CA LEU A 24 -2.69 -5.49 -3.53
C LEU A 24 -1.50 -6.05 -2.76
N PHE A 25 -0.77 -5.20 -2.04
CA PHE A 25 0.36 -5.61 -1.21
C PHE A 25 -0.05 -6.50 -0.04
N LEU A 26 -1.19 -6.24 0.62
CA LEU A 26 -1.66 -7.08 1.73
C LEU A 26 -2.10 -8.46 1.25
N VAL A 27 -2.81 -8.54 0.13
CA VAL A 27 -3.32 -9.80 -0.44
C VAL A 27 -2.19 -10.64 -1.04
N ASN A 28 -1.26 -9.99 -1.77
CA ASN A 28 -0.21 -10.70 -2.51
C ASN A 28 1.15 -10.72 -1.79
N GLY A 29 1.28 -10.06 -0.64
CA GLY A 29 2.57 -9.85 0.02
C GLY A 29 3.28 -11.14 0.44
N THR A 30 2.52 -12.19 0.81
CA THR A 30 3.10 -13.52 1.08
C THR A 30 3.70 -14.12 -0.20
N THR A 31 2.96 -14.09 -1.31
CA THR A 31 3.41 -14.67 -2.59
C THR A 31 4.60 -13.90 -3.16
N TRP A 32 4.50 -12.57 -3.24
CA TRP A 32 5.57 -11.72 -3.76
C TRP A 32 6.80 -11.73 -2.85
N GLY A 33 6.60 -11.76 -1.53
CA GLY A 33 7.68 -11.89 -0.56
C GLY A 33 8.42 -13.21 -0.70
N TYR A 34 7.69 -14.32 -0.85
CA TYR A 34 8.27 -15.64 -1.08
C TYR A 34 9.06 -15.70 -2.40
N GLN A 35 8.47 -15.25 -3.52
CA GLN A 35 9.15 -15.22 -4.82
C GLN A 35 10.39 -14.33 -4.83
N SER A 36 10.32 -13.17 -4.17
CA SER A 36 11.46 -12.26 -4.04
C SER A 36 12.57 -12.88 -3.20
N ALA A 37 12.22 -13.62 -2.14
CA ALA A 37 13.18 -14.35 -1.33
C ALA A 37 13.82 -15.49 -2.13
N GLU A 38 13.05 -16.34 -2.82
CA GLU A 38 13.61 -17.40 -3.66
C GLU A 38 14.57 -16.87 -4.73
N SER A 39 14.21 -15.78 -5.41
CA SER A 39 15.08 -15.14 -6.39
C SER A 39 16.37 -14.59 -5.78
N PHE A 40 16.31 -14.07 -4.55
CA PHE A 40 17.49 -13.61 -3.83
C PHE A 40 18.38 -14.76 -3.36
N LEU A 41 17.77 -15.85 -2.90
CA LEU A 41 18.44 -17.00 -2.31
C LEU A 41 19.09 -17.89 -3.39
N SER A 42 18.46 -18.03 -4.56
CA SER A 42 19.01 -18.78 -5.70
C SER A 42 20.34 -18.22 -6.21
N ASN A 43 20.59 -16.92 -5.97
CA ASN A 43 21.81 -16.23 -6.38
C ASN A 43 22.93 -16.25 -5.33
N ARG A 44 22.67 -16.70 -4.09
CA ARG A 44 23.65 -16.60 -2.98
C ARG A 44 24.39 -17.90 -2.69
N GLY A 45 23.76 -19.07 -2.87
CA GLY A 45 24.36 -20.39 -2.59
C GLY A 45 24.76 -20.62 -1.13
N GLY A 46 24.56 -21.84 -0.61
CA GLY A 46 25.05 -22.26 0.71
C GLY A 46 24.50 -21.45 1.90
N MET A 47 23.28 -21.78 2.33
CA MET A 47 22.63 -21.16 3.49
C MET A 47 22.11 -22.23 4.43
N ASN A 48 22.18 -21.99 5.74
CA ASN A 48 21.51 -22.85 6.71
C ASN A 48 19.99 -22.57 6.71
N THR A 49 19.20 -23.50 7.27
CA THR A 49 17.74 -23.39 7.26
C THR A 49 17.22 -22.16 8.00
N GLU A 50 17.92 -21.72 9.05
CA GLU A 50 17.49 -20.57 9.87
C GLU A 50 17.63 -19.25 9.11
N GLU A 51 18.77 -19.04 8.45
CA GLU A 51 19.01 -17.89 7.58
C GLU A 51 18.03 -17.85 6.40
N TYR A 52 17.75 -19.01 5.80
CA TYR A 52 16.76 -19.14 4.73
C TYR A 52 15.36 -18.66 5.18
N LEU A 53 14.90 -19.11 6.36
CA LEU A 53 13.61 -18.71 6.92
C LEU A 53 13.58 -17.23 7.30
N MET A 54 14.68 -16.69 7.84
CA MET A 54 14.78 -15.28 8.18
C MET A 54 14.63 -14.39 6.94
N VAL A 55 15.28 -14.74 5.82
CA VAL A 55 15.19 -13.98 4.57
C VAL A 55 13.77 -14.01 4.00
N ILE A 56 13.12 -15.18 3.96
CA ILE A 56 11.73 -15.31 3.49
C ILE A 56 10.81 -14.44 4.34
N ARG A 57 10.91 -14.57 5.67
CA ARG A 57 10.06 -13.82 6.59
C ARG A 57 10.25 -12.32 6.43
N SER A 58 11.50 -11.87 6.35
CA SER A 58 11.84 -10.46 6.16
C SER A 58 11.23 -9.90 4.86
N LYS A 59 11.28 -10.65 3.75
CA LYS A 59 10.69 -10.22 2.48
C LYS A 59 9.16 -10.17 2.53
N ILE A 60 8.51 -11.17 3.13
CA ILE A 60 7.05 -11.18 3.31
C ILE A 60 6.59 -10.00 4.19
N GLU A 61 7.27 -9.78 5.32
CA GLU A 61 6.96 -8.67 6.23
C GLU A 61 7.16 -7.33 5.54
N SER A 62 8.21 -7.15 4.74
CA SER A 62 8.43 -5.91 3.96
C SER A 62 7.26 -5.57 3.04
N PHE A 63 6.68 -6.55 2.35
CA PHE A 63 5.50 -6.30 1.49
C PHE A 63 4.23 -6.02 2.31
N LYS A 64 4.06 -6.68 3.46
CA LYS A 64 2.94 -6.37 4.37
C LYS A 64 3.04 -4.95 4.91
N ASP A 65 4.23 -4.52 5.30
CA ASP A 65 4.49 -3.17 5.79
C ASP A 65 4.17 -2.11 4.72
N LEU A 66 4.60 -2.34 3.48
CA LEU A 66 4.19 -1.50 2.35
C LEU A 66 2.67 -1.45 2.20
N GLY A 67 1.99 -2.58 2.31
CA GLY A 67 0.53 -2.65 2.27
C GLY A 67 -0.15 -1.81 3.36
N ILE A 68 0.35 -1.88 4.59
CA ILE A 68 -0.13 -1.07 5.73
C ILE A 68 0.11 0.42 5.47
N ILE A 69 1.30 0.79 5.00
CA ILE A 69 1.66 2.18 4.68
C ILE A 69 0.73 2.75 3.59
N PHE A 70 0.57 2.05 2.47
CA PHE A 70 -0.30 2.51 1.39
C PHE A 70 -1.77 2.59 1.80
N THR A 71 -2.26 1.62 2.58
CA THR A 71 -3.63 1.64 3.09
C THR A 71 -3.86 2.81 4.05
N SER A 72 -2.92 3.07 4.96
CA SER A 72 -3.02 4.18 5.92
C SER A 72 -2.92 5.55 5.25
N LEU A 73 -2.04 5.71 4.24
CA LEU A 73 -1.97 6.93 3.43
C LEU A 73 -3.26 7.17 2.64
N GLY A 74 -3.80 6.12 2.01
CA GLY A 74 -5.08 6.19 1.28
C GLY A 74 -6.23 6.59 2.21
N GLY A 75 -6.37 5.93 3.35
CA GLY A 75 -7.39 6.24 4.36
C GLY A 75 -7.27 7.66 4.91
N SER A 76 -6.06 8.10 5.23
CA SER A 76 -5.80 9.46 5.71
C SER A 76 -6.13 10.52 4.66
N THR A 77 -5.85 10.25 3.38
CA THR A 77 -6.17 11.15 2.28
C THR A 77 -7.68 11.27 2.07
N ILE A 78 -8.44 10.17 2.21
CA ILE A 78 -9.92 10.21 2.19
C ILE A 78 -10.43 11.07 3.34
N LEU A 79 -9.98 10.82 4.57
CA LEU A 79 -10.38 11.58 5.75
C LEU A 79 -10.11 13.07 5.58
N PHE A 80 -8.89 13.42 5.15
CA PHE A 80 -8.53 14.81 4.88
C PHE A 80 -9.45 15.45 3.83
N THR A 81 -9.77 14.72 2.76
CA THR A 81 -10.64 15.24 1.69
C THR A 81 -12.07 15.48 2.16
N ILE A 82 -12.61 14.63 3.03
CA ILE A 82 -13.97 14.75 3.58
C ILE A 82 -14.06 15.87 4.65
N LEU A 83 -13.01 16.02 5.46
CA LEU A 83 -12.97 17.00 6.55
C LEU A 83 -12.65 18.43 6.08
N ASN A 84 -12.19 18.61 4.83
CA ASN A 84 -11.85 19.92 4.31
C ASN A 84 -13.12 20.76 4.06
N GLN A 85 -13.17 21.99 4.59
CA GLN A 85 -14.36 22.86 4.52
C GLN A 85 -14.77 23.19 3.08
N ASP A 86 -13.80 23.22 2.16
CA ASP A 86 -14.03 23.43 0.73
C ASP A 86 -14.87 22.32 0.08
N PHE A 87 -14.92 21.13 0.67
CA PHE A 87 -15.78 20.03 0.21
C PHE A 87 -17.26 20.35 0.47
N TRP A 88 -17.57 20.90 1.65
CA TRP A 88 -18.93 21.28 2.07
C TRP A 88 -19.35 22.65 1.51
N ALA A 89 -18.39 23.54 1.26
CA ALA A 89 -18.66 24.87 0.67
C ALA A 89 -19.14 24.80 -0.79
N SER A 90 -18.90 23.68 -1.49
CA SER A 90 -19.46 23.40 -2.82
C SER A 90 -20.99 23.20 -2.81
N GLU A 91 -21.64 23.10 -1.64
CA GLU A 91 -23.08 22.86 -1.51
C GLU A 91 -23.92 24.15 -1.40
N LYS A 92 -23.30 25.35 -1.33
CA LYS A 92 -24.00 26.64 -1.33
C LYS A 92 -23.78 27.40 -2.63
#